data_AF-A0A3C0SBE7-F1
#
_entry.id   AF-A0A3C0SBE7-F1
#
_cell.length_a   1.000
_cell.length_b   1.000
_cell.length_c   1.000
_cell.angle_alpha   90.00
_cell.angle_beta   90.00
_cell.angle_gamma   90.00
#
_symmetry.space_group_name_H-M   'P 1'
#
loop_
_entity.id
_entity.type
_entity.pdbx_description
1 polymer ?
#
loop_
_entity_poly.entity_id
_entity_poly.type
_entity_poly.pdbx_seq_one_letter_code
_entity_poly.pdbx_strand_id
1 'polypeptide(L)' 'AVALKYSPTETPVPKIAAKGYGEVAKKIIELARKHNIPIKEDPDLVQILHQL' A
#
# COMPACT_ATOMS: atom_id res chain seq x y z
N ALA A 1 -2.72 1.34 6.66
CA ALA A 1 -2.45 0.63 5.39
C ALA A 1 -1.70 1.55 4.44
N VAL A 2 -0.73 1.01 3.72
CA VAL A 2 0.07 1.73 2.72
C VAL A 2 0.02 0.93 1.42
N ALA A 3 -0.32 1.59 0.32
CA ALA A 3 -0.32 1.02 -1.02
C ALA A 3 0.96 1.46 -1.74
N LEU A 4 1.74 0.48 -2.20
CA LEU A 4 2.94 0.72 -2.99
C LEU A 4 2.66 0.37 -4.45
N LYS A 5 3.11 1.23 -5.36
CA LYS A 5 3.10 0.97 -6.79
C LYS A 5 4.54 0.91 -7.29
N TYR A 6 4.89 -0.20 -7.94
CA TYR A 6 6.17 -0.39 -8.59
C TYR A 6 5.93 -0.89 -10.01
N SER A 7 6.42 -0.14 -11.00
CA SER A 7 6.38 -0.53 -12.41
C SER A 7 7.81 -0.56 -12.92
N PRO A 8 8.46 -1.73 -13.02
CA PRO A 8 9.87 -1.84 -13.42
C PRO A 8 10.16 -1.28 -14.82
N THR A 9 9.14 -1.16 -15.66
CA THR A 9 9.24 -0.64 -17.04
C THR A 9 9.12 0.88 -17.15
N GLU A 10 8.46 1.56 -16.20
CA GLU A 10 8.19 3.00 -16.26
C GLU A 10 8.82 3.79 -15.12
N THR A 11 9.02 3.16 -13.96
CA THR A 11 9.56 3.80 -12.76
C THR A 11 10.47 2.82 -12.01
N PRO A 12 11.81 3.02 -12.06
CA PRO A 12 12.77 2.13 -11.39
C PRO A 12 12.73 2.20 -9.86
N VAL A 13 11.86 3.04 -9.28
CA VAL A 13 11.74 3.26 -7.83
C VAL A 13 10.29 3.04 -7.39
N PRO A 14 10.02 2.22 -6.36
CA PRO A 14 8.68 2.04 -5.81
C PRO A 14 8.16 3.37 -5.24
N LYS A 15 6.94 3.74 -5.63
CA LYS A 15 6.27 4.95 -5.14
C LYS A 15 5.12 4.58 -4.21
N ILE A 16 4.90 5.39 -3.18
CA ILE A 16 3.71 5.29 -2.34
C ILE A 16 2.53 5.84 -3.15
N ALA A 17 1.56 4.99 -3.43
CA ALA A 17 0.35 5.35 -4.14
C ALA A 17 -0.74 5.87 -3.20
N ALA A 18 -0.82 5.31 -1.98
CA ALA A 18 -1.74 5.78 -0.95
C ALA A 18 -1.22 5.41 0.45
N LYS A 19 -1.48 6.27 1.44
CA LYS A 19 -1.33 5.96 2.86
C LYS A 19 -2.58 6.38 3.62
N GLY A 20 -3.02 5.55 4.57
CA GLY A 20 -4.23 5.83 5.35
C GLY A 20 -4.36 4.98 6.60
N TYR A 21 -5.09 5.51 7.58
CA TYR A 21 -5.30 4.93 8.91
C TYR A 21 -6.80 4.70 9.16
N GLY A 22 -7.12 3.78 10.07
CA GLY A 22 -8.51 3.47 10.46
C GLY A 22 -9.42 3.12 9.29
N GLU A 23 -10.50 3.87 9.11
CA GLU A 23 -11.50 3.67 8.02
C GLU A 23 -10.90 3.82 6.62
N VAL A 24 -9.91 4.70 6.44
CA VAL A 24 -9.22 4.85 5.14
C VAL A 24 -8.41 3.60 4.83
N ALA A 25 -7.76 3.01 5.84
CA ALA A 25 -7.02 1.76 5.67
C ALA A 25 -7.94 0.60 5.25
N LYS A 26 -9.13 0.50 5.86
CA LYS A 26 -10.14 -0.49 5.49
C LYS A 26 -10.57 -0.34 4.03
N LYS A 27 -10.89 0.88 3.59
CA LYS A 27 -11.24 1.16 2.19
C LYS A 27 -10.11 0.80 1.21
N ILE A 28 -8.85 1.08 1.57
CA ILE A 28 -7.69 0.70 0.73
C ILE A 28 -7.60 -0.82 0.56
N ILE A 29 -7.76 -1.58 1.66
CA ILE A 29 -7.73 -3.04 1.64
C ILE A 29 -8.90 -3.60 0.81
N GLU A 30 -10.10 -3.03 0.98
CA GLU A 30 -11.31 -3.45 0.28
C GLU A 30 -11.20 -3.21 -1.24
N LEU A 31 -10.70 -2.05 -1.65
CA LEU A 31 -10.37 -1.74 -3.05
C LEU A 31 -9.30 -2.69 -3.59
N ALA A 32 -8.22 -2.94 -2.84
CA ALA A 32 -7.17 -3.86 -3.27
C ALA A 32 -7.72 -5.27 -3.50
N ARG A 33 -8.58 -5.79 -2.62
CA ARG A 33 -9.27 -7.08 -2.83
C ARG A 33 -10.16 -7.07 -4.07
N LYS A 34 -10.97 -6.03 -4.25
CA LYS A 34 -11.87 -5.89 -5.40
C LYS A 34 -11.13 -5.87 -6.74
N HIS A 35 -9.96 -5.25 -6.77
CA HIS A 35 -9.13 -5.12 -7.96
C HIS A 35 -8.09 -6.25 -8.11
N ASN A 36 -8.14 -7.29 -7.27
CA ASN A 36 -7.16 -8.39 -7.23
C ASN A 36 -5.70 -7.90 -7.09
N ILE A 37 -5.50 -6.79 -6.39
CA ILE A 37 -4.17 -6.29 -6.05
C ILE A 37 -3.63 -7.15 -4.88
N PRO A 38 -2.42 -7.70 -4.99
CA PRO A 38 -1.84 -8.52 -3.92
C PRO A 38 -1.66 -7.69 -2.65
N ILE A 39 -2.19 -8.21 -1.54
CA ILE A 39 -2.14 -7.59 -0.21
C ILE A 39 -1.19 -8.40 0.65
N LYS A 40 -0.17 -7.74 1.21
CA LYS A 40 0.73 -8.32 2.19
C LYS A 40 0.53 -7.61 3.53
N GLU A 41 0.09 -8.34 4.54
CA GLU A 41 0.05 -7.84 5.92
C GLU A 41 1.42 -8.04 6.56
N ASP A 42 2.09 -6.92 6.83
CA ASP A 42 3.39 -6.89 7.46
C ASP A 42 3.40 -5.71 8.45
N PRO A 43 3.07 -5.96 9.74
CA PRO A 43 2.88 -4.91 10.73
C PRO A 43 4.16 -4.09 10.99
N ASP A 44 5.33 -4.72 10.92
CA ASP A 44 6.63 -4.07 11.12
C ASP A 44 6.94 -3.11 9.96
N LEU A 45 6.71 -3.57 8.71
CA LEU A 45 6.92 -2.75 7.52
C LEU A 45 5.94 -1.57 7.44
N VAL A 46 4.68 -1.77 7.86
CA VAL A 46 3.68 -0.70 7.92
C VAL A 46 4.10 0.37 8.91
N GLN A 47 4.67 0.00 10.06
CA GLN A 47 5.12 0.97 11.06
C GLN A 47 6.29 1.84 10.55
N ILE A 48 7.26 1.23 9.86
CA ILE A 48 8.40 1.94 9.27
C ILE A 48 7.95 2.89 8.15
N LEU A 49 7.09 2.43 7.25
CA LEU A 49 6.58 3.25 6.13
C LEU A 49 5.63 4.37 6.60
N HIS A 50 5.05 4.24 7.80
CA HIS A 50 4.20 5.28 8.39
C HIS A 50 5.01 6.43 8.99
N GLN A 51 6.29 6.21 9.33
CA GLN A 51 7.19 7.23 9.87
C GLN A 51 7.84 8.13 8.80
N LEU A 52 7.59 7.88 7.50
CA LEU A 52 8.04 8.66 6.33
C LEU A 52 6.90 9.52 5.72
#